data_AF-A0A7J4V3L4-F1
#
_entry.id   AF-A0A7J4V3L4-F1
#
_cell.length_a   1.000
_cell.length_b   1.000
_cell.length_c   1.000
_cell.angle_alpha   90.00
_cell.angle_beta   90.00
_cell.angle_gamma   90.00
#
_symmetry.space_group_name_H-M   'P 1'
#
loop_
_entity.id
_entity.type
_entity.pdbx_description
1 polymer ?
#
loop_
_entity_poly.entity_id
_entity_poly.type
_entity_poly.pdbx_seq_one_letter_code
_entity_poly.pdbx_strand_id
1 'polypeptide(L)'
;MAVVTTAIVVAVAFTLVIAVVLSPSMSPLASIHDADGDEYADSVDEFPDDESEWNDLDGDGVGDNSDAFSDDAGETSDSDSDDVGDNSDAFPEDSSEWSDTDEDGVGDNTDEFPDDADECSDSDSDGVGDNSDEFPDDPTEWSDTDGDGVGDNTDSFPEDPEEDSPEVNFDADIMSDGVTLVFTSVAPEFEWEDLTVTLSSGSDTAVWEPENEDLDEWNAMTTCVYGTFDIEGTSIFLIAMDMTGDGMVSAFDGLGISPVGDSFEAGVEYRMVILYEPTQEVFEDSTFEFDLVTPTASLTEVAITDGVKVSFGAVSSDVSWTDVSIALSDGTDVVMWTNITSADLIDGVATLKNYGVGILGGLEVTMSIMDLSGNGVVNMGDYFKLTAVSFSAAVDYEIMVIYEPTDGLMASATFSG
;
A
#
# COMPACT_ATOMS: atom_id res chain seq x y z
N MET A 1 -82.37 -2.52 -112.32
CA MET A 1 -81.09 -2.30 -113.03
C MET A 1 -80.00 -2.44 -111.99
N ALA A 2 -78.95 -3.25 -112.08
CA ALA A 2 -78.50 -4.32 -112.97
C ALA A 2 -77.35 -4.99 -112.17
N VAL A 3 -77.49 -6.28 -111.82
CA VAL A 3 -76.60 -7.43 -112.14
C VAL A 3 -75.17 -7.45 -111.54
N VAL A 4 -74.81 -8.65 -111.04
CA VAL A 4 -73.47 -9.32 -110.91
C VAL A 4 -72.68 -9.08 -109.62
N THR A 5 -71.90 -9.98 -108.99
CA THR A 5 -71.83 -11.44 -108.65
C THR A 5 -70.54 -11.60 -107.80
N THR A 6 -70.49 -12.54 -106.83
CA THR A 6 -69.28 -13.27 -106.31
C THR A 6 -68.28 -12.49 -105.40
N ALA A 7 -67.44 -13.07 -104.52
CA ALA A 7 -67.55 -13.94 -103.34
C ALA A 7 -66.18 -13.89 -102.58
N ILE A 8 -66.14 -14.29 -101.29
CA ILE A 8 -65.00 -14.83 -100.48
C ILE A 8 -64.14 -13.87 -99.60
N VAL A 9 -64.38 -14.00 -98.28
CA VAL A 9 -63.51 -14.16 -97.05
C VAL A 9 -62.18 -13.39 -96.89
N VAL A 10 -61.95 -12.94 -95.63
CA VAL A 10 -60.68 -12.66 -94.89
C VAL A 10 -60.52 -11.18 -94.46
N ALA A 11 -60.66 -10.90 -93.16
CA ALA A 11 -59.82 -9.95 -92.38
C ALA A 11 -60.44 -9.62 -91.00
N VAL A 12 -60.29 -10.51 -90.01
CA VAL A 12 -60.25 -10.11 -88.59
C VAL A 12 -59.17 -10.94 -87.91
N ALA A 13 -57.91 -10.55 -88.14
CA ALA A 13 -56.74 -11.08 -87.44
C ALA A 13 -55.71 -9.95 -87.39
N PHE A 14 -55.96 -8.95 -86.55
CA PHE A 14 -55.02 -7.84 -86.35
C PHE A 14 -55.23 -7.11 -85.01
N THR A 15 -55.35 -7.84 -83.89
CA THR A 15 -55.20 -7.25 -82.53
C THR A 15 -54.94 -8.34 -81.46
N LEU A 16 -53.98 -9.24 -81.68
CA LEU A 16 -53.36 -10.01 -80.59
C LEU A 16 -52.00 -10.62 -80.99
N VAL A 17 -51.13 -9.79 -81.58
CA VAL A 17 -49.72 -10.16 -81.82
C VAL A 17 -48.90 -8.96 -81.40
N ILE A 18 -48.55 -8.92 -80.12
CA ILE A 18 -47.40 -8.28 -79.45
C ILE A 18 -47.65 -8.52 -77.95
N ALA A 19 -47.17 -9.66 -77.44
CA ALA A 19 -46.84 -9.94 -76.02
C ALA A 19 -46.40 -11.40 -75.79
N VAL A 20 -45.85 -12.11 -76.79
CA VAL A 20 -45.16 -13.40 -76.57
C VAL A 20 -43.91 -13.43 -77.44
N VAL A 21 -42.98 -12.54 -77.13
CA VAL A 21 -41.57 -12.66 -77.50
C VAL A 21 -40.83 -12.38 -76.22
N LEU A 22 -40.53 -13.44 -75.45
CA LEU A 22 -39.42 -13.60 -74.49
C LEU A 22 -39.69 -14.80 -73.56
N SER A 23 -39.68 -16.02 -74.12
CA SER A 23 -39.28 -17.23 -73.38
C SER A 23 -38.81 -18.26 -74.41
N PRO A 24 -37.52 -18.61 -74.47
CA PRO A 24 -37.07 -19.76 -75.25
C PRO A 24 -37.40 -21.04 -74.45
N SER A 25 -37.60 -22.15 -75.16
CA SER A 25 -37.81 -23.51 -74.63
C SER A 25 -39.26 -23.89 -74.23
N MET A 26 -40.08 -24.17 -75.24
CA MET A 26 -40.97 -25.33 -75.13
C MET A 26 -40.72 -26.22 -76.35
N SER A 27 -39.86 -27.21 -76.16
CA SER A 27 -39.79 -28.38 -77.04
C SER A 27 -41.07 -29.20 -76.83
N PRO A 28 -41.89 -29.47 -77.87
CA PRO A 28 -43.18 -30.16 -77.70
C PRO A 28 -43.03 -31.69 -77.55
N LEU A 29 -41.98 -32.17 -76.89
CA LEU A 29 -41.65 -33.60 -76.74
C LEU A 29 -41.04 -33.98 -75.38
N ALA A 30 -41.17 -33.14 -74.34
CA ALA A 30 -40.91 -33.59 -72.97
C ALA A 30 -42.04 -34.55 -72.54
N SER A 31 -41.66 -35.65 -71.91
CA SER A 31 -42.61 -36.58 -71.29
C SER A 31 -43.50 -35.80 -70.31
N ILE A 32 -44.80 -36.05 -70.31
CA ILE A 32 -45.72 -35.56 -69.27
C ILE A 32 -45.84 -36.56 -68.12
N HIS A 33 -44.98 -37.59 -68.12
CA HIS A 33 -44.93 -38.51 -66.99
C HIS A 33 -44.31 -37.76 -65.83
N ASP A 34 -45.04 -37.79 -64.74
CA ASP A 34 -44.80 -37.21 -63.43
C ASP A 34 -45.20 -38.36 -62.49
N ALA A 35 -44.22 -39.01 -61.88
CA ALA A 35 -44.36 -40.30 -61.21
C ALA A 35 -44.75 -40.17 -59.74
N ASP A 36 -44.33 -39.12 -59.06
CA ASP A 36 -44.65 -38.80 -57.66
C ASP A 36 -45.73 -37.71 -57.49
N GLY A 37 -45.99 -36.89 -58.51
CA GLY A 37 -47.10 -35.95 -58.57
C GLY A 37 -46.78 -34.54 -58.07
N ASP A 38 -45.52 -34.12 -58.08
CA ASP A 38 -45.03 -32.86 -57.52
C ASP A 38 -45.10 -31.65 -58.48
N GLU A 39 -45.68 -31.85 -59.67
CA GLU A 39 -45.80 -30.92 -60.79
C GLU A 39 -44.55 -30.75 -61.67
N TYR A 40 -43.45 -31.41 -61.35
CA TYR A 40 -42.30 -31.60 -62.23
C TYR A 40 -42.46 -32.92 -63.01
N ALA A 41 -41.82 -33.03 -64.17
CA ALA A 41 -41.94 -34.22 -65.01
C ALA A 41 -40.65 -35.02 -64.90
N ASP A 42 -40.71 -36.36 -64.87
CA ASP A 42 -39.57 -37.28 -64.67
C ASP A 42 -38.34 -36.99 -65.56
N SER A 43 -38.52 -36.26 -66.67
CA SER A 43 -37.46 -35.90 -67.61
C SER A 43 -36.63 -34.66 -67.23
N VAL A 44 -37.09 -33.88 -66.26
CA VAL A 44 -36.46 -32.64 -65.76
C VAL A 44 -36.41 -32.58 -64.24
N ASP A 45 -36.83 -33.66 -63.60
CA ASP A 45 -36.89 -33.87 -62.17
C ASP A 45 -35.72 -34.80 -61.80
N GLU A 46 -34.85 -34.33 -60.92
CA GLU A 46 -33.67 -35.11 -60.49
C GLU A 46 -34.06 -36.20 -59.47
N PHE A 47 -35.24 -36.11 -58.83
CA PHE A 47 -35.79 -37.10 -57.89
C PHE A 47 -37.19 -37.60 -58.26
N PRO A 48 -37.37 -38.32 -59.40
CA PRO A 48 -38.71 -38.67 -59.96
C PRO A 48 -39.62 -39.59 -59.12
N ASP A 49 -39.19 -40.00 -57.93
CA ASP A 49 -39.96 -40.88 -57.04
C ASP A 49 -40.20 -40.21 -55.65
N ASP A 50 -39.80 -38.95 -55.45
CA ASP A 50 -39.92 -38.19 -54.20
C ASP A 50 -40.72 -36.90 -54.40
N GLU A 51 -41.99 -36.91 -53.97
CA GLU A 51 -42.90 -35.76 -54.15
C GLU A 51 -42.46 -34.45 -53.46
N SER A 52 -41.40 -34.51 -52.65
CA SER A 52 -40.86 -33.35 -51.93
C SER A 52 -39.56 -32.81 -52.50
N GLU A 53 -38.96 -33.43 -53.51
CA GLU A 53 -37.67 -33.03 -54.09
C GLU A 53 -37.72 -33.08 -55.62
N TRP A 54 -37.16 -32.07 -56.30
CA TRP A 54 -37.16 -32.04 -57.78
C TRP A 54 -35.86 -31.49 -58.39
N ASN A 55 -35.03 -30.81 -57.60
CA ASN A 55 -33.75 -30.23 -57.99
C ASN A 55 -32.64 -30.75 -57.08
N ASP A 56 -31.44 -30.88 -57.65
CA ASP A 56 -30.16 -31.19 -56.98
C ASP A 56 -29.12 -30.22 -57.57
N LEU A 57 -28.96 -29.04 -56.96
CA LEU A 57 -28.19 -27.95 -57.55
C LEU A 57 -26.68 -28.23 -57.58
N ASP A 58 -26.13 -28.91 -56.58
CA ASP A 58 -24.71 -29.22 -56.47
C ASP A 58 -24.34 -30.66 -56.87
N GLY A 59 -25.34 -31.54 -57.02
CA GLY A 59 -25.20 -32.88 -57.58
C GLY A 59 -24.74 -33.93 -56.58
N ASP A 60 -25.04 -33.76 -55.30
CA ASP A 60 -24.58 -34.63 -54.22
C ASP A 60 -25.56 -35.78 -53.90
N GLY A 61 -26.78 -35.69 -54.43
CA GLY A 61 -27.84 -36.68 -54.29
C GLY A 61 -28.82 -36.44 -53.14
N VAL A 62 -28.76 -35.29 -52.47
CA VAL A 62 -29.81 -34.76 -51.58
C VAL A 62 -30.57 -33.66 -52.34
N GLY A 63 -31.89 -33.62 -52.19
CA GLY A 63 -32.69 -32.62 -52.90
C GLY A 63 -32.65 -31.24 -52.23
N ASP A 64 -32.68 -30.18 -53.04
CA ASP A 64 -32.58 -28.77 -52.62
C ASP A 64 -33.55 -28.39 -51.47
N ASN A 65 -34.69 -29.08 -51.28
CA ASN A 65 -35.66 -28.71 -50.23
C ASN A 65 -35.30 -29.30 -48.85
N SER A 66 -34.53 -30.40 -48.82
CA SER A 66 -34.07 -31.06 -47.59
C SER A 66 -32.60 -30.80 -47.30
N ASP A 67 -31.85 -30.36 -48.29
CA ASP A 67 -30.44 -29.99 -48.17
C ASP A 67 -30.27 -28.62 -47.49
N ALA A 68 -29.57 -28.61 -46.35
CA ALA A 68 -29.23 -27.37 -45.65
C ALA A 68 -28.27 -26.48 -46.46
N PHE A 69 -27.46 -27.06 -47.35
CA PHE A 69 -26.41 -26.40 -48.12
C PHE A 69 -26.48 -26.73 -49.61
N SER A 70 -27.64 -26.49 -50.24
CA SER A 70 -27.94 -26.79 -51.66
C SER A 70 -26.93 -26.37 -52.74
N ASP A 71 -25.89 -25.58 -52.44
CA ASP A 71 -24.83 -25.21 -53.38
C ASP A 71 -23.44 -25.75 -53.04
N ASP A 72 -23.31 -26.58 -51.99
CA ASP A 72 -22.08 -27.23 -51.54
C ASP A 72 -22.25 -28.75 -51.39
N ALA A 73 -21.86 -29.48 -52.44
CA ALA A 73 -21.94 -30.94 -52.49
C ALA A 73 -21.10 -31.69 -51.43
N GLY A 74 -20.36 -30.97 -50.58
CA GLY A 74 -19.67 -31.51 -49.41
C GLY A 74 -20.50 -31.54 -48.13
N GLU A 75 -21.62 -30.81 -48.08
CA GLU A 75 -22.43 -30.60 -46.89
C GLU A 75 -23.92 -30.81 -47.18
N THR A 76 -24.65 -31.46 -46.27
CA THR A 76 -26.09 -31.76 -46.47
C THR A 76 -26.95 -31.48 -45.25
N SER A 77 -26.33 -31.44 -44.08
CA SER A 77 -26.99 -31.39 -42.78
C SER A 77 -26.32 -30.33 -41.91
N ASP A 78 -27.14 -29.68 -41.10
CA ASP A 78 -26.77 -28.70 -40.08
C ASP A 78 -27.57 -29.07 -38.84
N SER A 79 -26.96 -29.87 -37.96
CA SER A 79 -27.64 -30.56 -36.88
C SER A 79 -28.02 -29.63 -35.72
N ASP A 80 -27.30 -28.53 -35.51
CA ASP A 80 -27.56 -27.54 -34.46
C ASP A 80 -28.02 -26.16 -34.95
N SER A 81 -28.06 -25.97 -36.28
CA SER A 81 -28.57 -24.78 -36.97
C SER A 81 -27.72 -23.52 -36.76
N ASP A 82 -26.40 -23.65 -36.83
CA ASP A 82 -25.44 -22.54 -36.70
C ASP A 82 -24.90 -21.99 -38.04
N ASP A 83 -25.41 -22.50 -39.16
CA ASP A 83 -25.01 -22.22 -40.54
C ASP A 83 -23.64 -22.82 -40.96
N VAL A 84 -23.07 -23.76 -40.18
CA VAL A 84 -21.91 -24.58 -40.54
C VAL A 84 -22.37 -26.03 -40.77
N GLY A 85 -21.89 -26.66 -41.83
CA GLY A 85 -22.31 -28.03 -42.16
C GLY A 85 -21.64 -29.08 -41.29
N ASP A 86 -22.38 -30.13 -40.92
CA ASP A 86 -21.94 -31.20 -40.01
C ASP A 86 -20.59 -31.83 -40.40
N ASN A 87 -20.17 -31.82 -41.68
CA ASN A 87 -18.87 -32.39 -42.08
C ASN A 87 -17.69 -31.43 -41.91
N SER A 88 -17.95 -30.11 -41.84
CA SER A 88 -16.96 -29.05 -41.64
C SER A 88 -16.96 -28.50 -40.21
N ASP A 89 -18.01 -28.80 -39.45
CA ASP A 89 -18.18 -28.42 -38.05
C ASP A 89 -17.44 -29.39 -37.11
N ALA A 90 -16.59 -28.85 -36.24
CA ALA A 90 -15.92 -29.61 -35.19
C ALA A 90 -16.88 -30.08 -34.07
N PHE A 91 -17.97 -29.36 -33.82
CA PHE A 91 -19.00 -29.64 -32.82
C PHE A 91 -20.43 -29.59 -33.39
N PRO A 92 -20.84 -30.54 -34.26
CA PRO A 92 -22.13 -30.52 -34.99
C PRO A 92 -23.42 -30.53 -34.16
N GLU A 93 -23.34 -30.53 -32.84
CA GLU A 93 -24.49 -30.55 -31.93
C GLU A 93 -24.47 -29.36 -30.95
N ASP A 94 -23.52 -28.44 -31.10
CA ASP A 94 -23.36 -27.24 -30.28
C ASP A 94 -23.25 -25.98 -31.15
N SER A 95 -24.40 -25.35 -31.39
CA SER A 95 -24.52 -24.14 -32.22
C SER A 95 -23.71 -22.91 -31.76
N SER A 96 -22.99 -23.01 -30.64
CA SER A 96 -22.06 -21.97 -30.19
C SER A 96 -20.59 -22.25 -30.51
N GLU A 97 -20.25 -23.42 -31.06
CA GLU A 97 -18.88 -23.84 -31.36
C GLU A 97 -18.83 -24.55 -32.71
N TRP A 98 -17.97 -24.09 -33.63
CA TRP A 98 -17.86 -24.70 -34.97
C TRP A 98 -16.42 -25.04 -35.39
N SER A 99 -15.44 -24.64 -34.60
CA SER A 99 -14.01 -24.72 -34.90
C SER A 99 -13.25 -25.13 -33.64
N ASP A 100 -12.19 -25.92 -33.83
CA ASP A 100 -11.26 -26.44 -32.82
C ASP A 100 -9.88 -26.39 -33.48
N THR A 101 -9.20 -25.26 -33.35
CA THR A 101 -8.01 -24.92 -34.15
C THR A 101 -6.79 -25.74 -33.74
N ASP A 102 -6.67 -26.13 -32.48
CA ASP A 102 -5.55 -26.89 -31.93
C ASP A 102 -5.87 -28.38 -31.65
N GLU A 103 -7.11 -28.80 -31.87
CA GLU A 103 -7.61 -30.17 -31.75
C GLU A 103 -7.61 -30.71 -30.30
N ASP A 104 -7.82 -29.84 -29.31
CA ASP A 104 -7.87 -30.21 -27.88
C ASP A 104 -9.25 -30.70 -27.41
N GLY A 105 -10.30 -30.43 -28.21
CA GLY A 105 -11.68 -30.81 -27.97
C GLY A 105 -12.53 -29.76 -27.25
N VAL A 106 -12.04 -28.54 -27.09
CA VAL A 106 -12.76 -27.33 -26.69
C VAL A 106 -12.92 -26.46 -27.94
N GLY A 107 -14.09 -25.81 -28.09
CA GLY A 107 -14.34 -24.99 -29.26
C GLY A 107 -13.70 -23.61 -29.15
N ASP A 108 -13.19 -23.09 -30.27
CA ASP A 108 -12.47 -21.82 -30.38
C ASP A 108 -13.21 -20.61 -29.78
N ASN A 109 -14.55 -20.64 -29.65
CA ASN A 109 -15.30 -19.52 -29.07
C ASN A 109 -15.31 -19.51 -27.55
N THR A 110 -15.16 -20.68 -26.91
CA THR A 110 -15.08 -20.83 -25.45
C THR A 110 -13.65 -21.01 -24.97
N ASP A 111 -12.77 -21.54 -25.82
CA ASP A 111 -11.36 -21.72 -25.53
C ASP A 111 -10.64 -20.36 -25.37
N GLU A 112 -9.97 -20.18 -24.23
CA GLU A 112 -9.17 -18.98 -23.96
C GLU A 112 -7.81 -19.02 -24.68
N PHE A 113 -7.35 -20.21 -25.10
CA PHE A 113 -6.10 -20.43 -25.84
C PHE A 113 -6.29 -21.28 -27.12
N PRO A 114 -7.07 -20.81 -28.13
CA PRO A 114 -7.44 -21.62 -29.32
C PRO A 114 -6.30 -22.13 -30.22
N ASP A 115 -5.05 -21.76 -29.93
CA ASP A 115 -3.87 -22.16 -30.70
C ASP A 115 -2.93 -23.09 -29.88
N ASP A 116 -3.28 -23.47 -28.65
CA ASP A 116 -2.46 -24.25 -27.72
C ASP A 116 -3.20 -25.44 -27.10
N ALA A 117 -3.07 -26.61 -27.73
CA ALA A 117 -3.80 -27.81 -27.32
C ALA A 117 -3.50 -28.36 -25.91
N ASP A 118 -2.53 -27.78 -25.20
CA ASP A 118 -2.23 -28.11 -23.82
C ASP A 118 -2.92 -27.13 -22.82
N GLU A 119 -3.65 -26.11 -23.27
CA GLU A 119 -4.33 -25.09 -22.45
C GLU A 119 -5.73 -24.74 -22.98
N CYS A 120 -6.71 -24.55 -22.10
CA CYS A 120 -8.05 -24.15 -22.54
C CYS A 120 -8.81 -23.20 -21.59
N SER A 121 -8.19 -22.80 -20.49
CA SER A 121 -8.80 -21.94 -19.46
C SER A 121 -7.74 -21.11 -18.77
N ASP A 122 -8.11 -19.89 -18.37
CA ASP A 122 -7.29 -18.95 -17.59
C ASP A 122 -8.17 -18.41 -16.46
N SER A 123 -8.10 -19.08 -15.32
CA SER A 123 -9.05 -18.92 -14.21
C SER A 123 -8.97 -17.54 -13.54
N ASP A 124 -7.80 -16.88 -13.59
CA ASP A 124 -7.59 -15.55 -13.01
C ASP A 124 -7.38 -14.43 -14.05
N SER A 125 -7.27 -14.79 -15.32
CA SER A 125 -7.17 -13.90 -16.47
C SER A 125 -5.85 -13.11 -16.54
N ASP A 126 -4.74 -13.70 -16.15
CA ASP A 126 -3.41 -13.10 -16.22
C ASP A 126 -2.68 -13.31 -17.57
N GLY A 127 -3.19 -14.23 -18.38
CA GLY A 127 -2.68 -14.60 -19.70
C GLY A 127 -1.78 -15.84 -19.74
N VAL A 128 -1.63 -16.55 -18.63
CA VAL A 128 -1.02 -17.88 -18.53
C VAL A 128 -2.14 -18.91 -18.34
N GLY A 129 -2.04 -20.05 -19.01
CA GLY A 129 -3.11 -21.05 -18.95
C GLY A 129 -3.05 -21.88 -17.66
N ASP A 130 -4.21 -22.30 -17.16
CA ASP A 130 -4.36 -23.03 -15.89
C ASP A 130 -3.45 -24.27 -15.75
N ASN A 131 -3.01 -24.90 -16.86
CA ASN A 131 -2.15 -26.08 -16.79
C ASN A 131 -0.64 -25.73 -16.67
N SER A 132 -0.24 -24.53 -17.06
CA SER A 132 1.13 -24.01 -17.00
C SER A 132 1.34 -22.99 -15.89
N ASP A 133 0.26 -22.48 -15.32
CA ASP A 133 0.25 -21.60 -14.17
C ASP A 133 0.41 -22.38 -12.85
N GLU A 134 1.42 -22.04 -12.04
CA GLU A 134 1.61 -22.63 -10.70
C GLU A 134 0.62 -22.04 -9.66
N PHE A 135 0.02 -20.88 -9.94
CA PHE A 135 -0.99 -20.19 -9.12
C PHE A 135 -2.27 -19.79 -9.90
N PRO A 136 -3.06 -20.73 -10.45
CA PRO A 136 -4.19 -20.45 -11.36
C PRO A 136 -5.36 -19.59 -10.82
N ASP A 137 -5.32 -19.20 -9.54
CA ASP A 137 -6.36 -18.38 -8.90
C ASP A 137 -5.83 -16.98 -8.50
N ASP A 138 -4.55 -16.68 -8.77
CA ASP A 138 -3.89 -15.42 -8.41
C ASP A 138 -3.33 -14.69 -9.65
N PRO A 139 -4.02 -13.64 -10.13
CA PRO A 139 -3.65 -12.98 -11.40
C PRO A 139 -2.37 -12.14 -11.32
N THR A 140 -1.63 -12.25 -10.21
CA THR A 140 -0.36 -11.58 -10.00
C THR A 140 0.81 -12.55 -9.89
N GLU A 141 0.60 -13.86 -9.95
CA GLU A 141 1.64 -14.89 -9.84
C GLU A 141 1.39 -16.02 -10.83
N TRP A 142 2.43 -16.45 -11.56
CA TRP A 142 2.30 -17.53 -12.56
C TRP A 142 3.46 -18.54 -12.55
N SER A 143 4.46 -18.33 -11.69
CA SER A 143 5.71 -19.11 -11.67
C SER A 143 6.24 -19.19 -10.24
N ASP A 144 6.79 -20.33 -9.87
CA ASP A 144 7.48 -20.62 -8.60
C ASP A 144 8.78 -21.35 -8.96
N THR A 145 9.85 -20.58 -9.18
CA THR A 145 11.08 -21.06 -9.81
C THR A 145 11.84 -22.04 -8.91
N ASP A 146 11.74 -21.91 -7.60
CA ASP A 146 12.46 -22.76 -6.64
C ASP A 146 11.57 -23.78 -5.90
N GLY A 147 10.25 -23.62 -5.97
CA GLY A 147 9.26 -24.55 -5.47
C GLY A 147 8.95 -24.38 -3.98
N ASP A 148 9.12 -23.19 -3.40
CA ASP A 148 8.82 -22.89 -2.00
C ASP A 148 7.33 -22.62 -1.73
N GLY A 149 6.55 -22.36 -2.79
CA GLY A 149 5.12 -22.07 -2.76
C GLY A 149 4.76 -20.59 -2.70
N VAL A 150 5.72 -19.68 -2.87
CA VAL A 150 5.53 -18.23 -3.09
C VAL A 150 5.82 -17.93 -4.56
N GLY A 151 4.98 -17.11 -5.18
CA GLY A 151 5.15 -16.81 -6.60
C GLY A 151 6.31 -15.84 -6.86
N ASP A 152 7.02 -16.05 -7.96
CA ASP A 152 8.23 -15.32 -8.37
C ASP A 152 8.06 -13.78 -8.40
N ASN A 153 6.84 -13.25 -8.53
CA ASN A 153 6.63 -11.79 -8.56
C ASN A 153 6.59 -11.17 -7.15
N THR A 154 6.18 -11.94 -6.14
CA THR A 154 6.17 -11.55 -4.72
C THR A 154 7.39 -12.10 -3.98
N ASP A 155 7.98 -13.18 -4.49
CA ASP A 155 9.19 -13.75 -3.94
C ASP A 155 10.39 -12.83 -4.19
N SER A 156 11.05 -12.45 -3.09
CA SER A 156 12.23 -11.61 -3.09
C SER A 156 13.50 -12.36 -3.52
N PHE A 157 13.51 -13.70 -3.38
CA PHE A 157 14.57 -14.59 -3.81
C PHE A 157 14.06 -15.79 -4.62
N PRO A 158 13.54 -15.58 -5.85
CA PRO A 158 12.93 -16.63 -6.69
C PRO A 158 13.81 -17.84 -7.08
N GLU A 159 15.07 -17.88 -6.65
CA GLU A 159 15.98 -19.00 -6.92
C GLU A 159 16.42 -19.74 -5.63
N ASP A 160 15.95 -19.34 -4.45
CA ASP A 160 16.36 -19.89 -3.16
C ASP A 160 15.14 -20.34 -2.32
N PRO A 161 14.83 -21.66 -2.30
CA PRO A 161 13.60 -22.18 -1.71
C PRO A 161 13.59 -22.19 -0.18
N GLU A 162 14.58 -21.56 0.45
CA GLU A 162 14.64 -21.31 1.89
C GLU A 162 14.30 -19.84 2.22
N GLU A 163 14.01 -18.98 1.21
CA GLU A 163 13.97 -17.52 1.32
C GLU A 163 12.87 -16.85 0.47
N ASP A 164 11.66 -16.69 0.99
CA ASP A 164 10.52 -16.24 0.17
C ASP A 164 10.32 -14.70 0.22
N SER A 165 10.45 -14.10 1.41
CA SER A 165 10.43 -12.66 1.68
C SER A 165 10.62 -12.40 3.18
N PRO A 166 11.39 -11.37 3.59
CA PRO A 166 11.56 -11.12 5.01
C PRO A 166 10.29 -10.48 5.62
N GLU A 167 9.45 -11.28 6.28
CA GLU A 167 8.37 -10.75 7.12
C GLU A 167 8.95 -10.03 8.35
N VAL A 168 8.96 -8.70 8.31
CA VAL A 168 9.36 -7.86 9.44
C VAL A 168 8.16 -7.13 10.02
N ASN A 169 7.84 -7.39 11.28
CA ASN A 169 6.76 -6.69 12.00
C ASN A 169 7.32 -5.90 13.18
N PHE A 170 6.85 -4.67 13.36
CA PHE A 170 7.27 -3.76 14.44
C PHE A 170 6.13 -3.45 15.41
N ASP A 171 6.48 -3.33 16.70
CA ASP A 171 5.68 -2.59 17.68
C ASP A 171 6.40 -1.26 17.96
N ALA A 172 5.72 -0.13 17.69
CA ALA A 172 6.22 1.20 17.97
C ALA A 172 5.78 1.68 19.37
N ASP A 173 6.75 2.04 20.20
CA ASP A 173 6.55 2.76 21.45
C ASP A 173 7.06 4.20 21.29
N ILE A 174 6.14 5.16 21.35
CA ILE A 174 6.41 6.59 21.21
C ILE A 174 6.39 7.20 22.60
N MET A 175 7.56 7.64 23.07
CA MET A 175 7.75 8.31 24.35
C MET A 175 8.15 9.78 24.12
N SER A 176 8.09 10.60 25.16
CA SER A 176 8.46 12.02 25.06
C SER A 176 9.95 12.25 24.77
N ASP A 177 10.79 11.25 25.01
CA ASP A 177 12.25 11.24 24.85
C ASP A 177 12.73 10.36 23.70
N GLY A 178 11.82 9.85 22.85
CA GLY A 178 12.20 8.97 21.76
C GLY A 178 11.08 8.18 21.12
N VAL A 179 11.39 7.55 19.99
CA VAL A 179 10.62 6.44 19.45
C VAL A 179 11.49 5.21 19.55
N THR A 180 10.91 4.12 20.05
CA THR A 180 11.52 2.79 20.01
C THR A 180 10.62 1.89 19.19
N LEU A 181 11.18 1.26 18.17
CA LEU A 181 10.55 0.22 17.38
C LEU A 181 11.13 -1.11 17.83
N VAL A 182 10.28 -2.05 18.24
CA VAL A 182 10.69 -3.39 18.64
C VAL A 182 10.24 -4.37 17.58
N PHE A 183 11.17 -5.18 17.09
CA PHE A 183 10.84 -6.26 16.16
C PHE A 183 10.02 -7.33 16.89
N THR A 184 8.85 -7.66 16.36
CA THR A 184 7.94 -8.69 16.91
C THR A 184 8.05 -10.01 16.17
N SER A 185 8.32 -9.95 14.87
CA SER A 185 8.75 -11.07 14.03
C SER A 185 9.74 -10.55 13.00
N VAL A 186 10.75 -11.35 12.71
CA VAL A 186 11.78 -11.11 11.71
C VAL A 186 12.11 -12.45 11.10
N ALA A 187 12.31 -12.48 9.80
CA ALA A 187 12.80 -13.67 9.12
C ALA A 187 14.27 -13.96 9.52
N PRO A 188 14.66 -15.23 9.69
CA PRO A 188 15.93 -15.64 10.33
C PRO A 188 17.22 -15.20 9.63
N GLU A 189 17.15 -14.83 8.37
CA GLU A 189 18.22 -14.40 7.47
C GLU A 189 18.46 -12.89 7.50
N PHE A 190 17.61 -12.14 8.20
CA PHE A 190 17.60 -10.69 8.15
C PHE A 190 18.83 -10.08 8.84
N GLU A 191 19.63 -9.35 8.07
CA GLU A 191 20.84 -8.70 8.57
C GLU A 191 20.63 -7.19 8.79
N TRP A 192 21.40 -6.61 9.70
CA TRP A 192 21.30 -5.17 9.99
C TRP A 192 21.73 -4.32 8.77
N GLU A 193 22.61 -4.85 7.92
CA GLU A 193 23.11 -4.18 6.71
C GLU A 193 22.09 -4.06 5.58
N ASP A 194 20.99 -4.80 5.63
CA ASP A 194 19.93 -4.71 4.62
C ASP A 194 18.90 -3.62 4.92
N LEU A 195 19.09 -2.85 5.99
CA LEU A 195 18.18 -1.79 6.39
C LEU A 195 18.67 -0.42 5.97
N THR A 196 17.79 0.36 5.36
CA THR A 196 17.92 1.81 5.31
C THR A 196 16.83 2.46 6.14
N VAL A 197 17.23 3.22 7.17
CA VAL A 197 16.33 3.98 8.02
C VAL A 197 16.44 5.46 7.67
N THR A 198 15.31 6.09 7.39
CA THR A 198 15.24 7.52 7.14
C THR A 198 14.36 8.21 8.16
N LEU A 199 14.75 9.42 8.57
CA LEU A 199 13.97 10.29 9.44
C LEU A 199 13.87 11.68 8.79
N SER A 200 12.67 12.19 8.57
CA SER A 200 12.48 13.52 7.97
C SER A 200 11.52 14.40 8.78
N SER A 201 11.79 15.72 8.82
CA SER A 201 10.89 16.76 9.37
C SER A 201 10.11 17.50 8.27
N GLY A 202 10.22 17.03 7.03
CA GLY A 202 9.79 17.74 5.82
C GLY A 202 10.82 18.76 5.28
N SER A 203 11.57 19.46 6.15
CA SER A 203 12.65 20.37 5.72
C SER A 203 14.01 19.70 5.65
N ASP A 204 14.28 18.80 6.59
CA ASP A 204 15.54 18.07 6.73
C ASP A 204 15.28 16.55 6.68
N THR A 205 16.30 15.78 6.30
CA THR A 205 16.23 14.32 6.25
C THR A 205 17.57 13.72 6.66
N ALA A 206 17.53 12.81 7.62
CA ALA A 206 18.63 11.93 7.98
C ALA A 206 18.40 10.55 7.37
N VAL A 207 19.49 9.91 6.93
CA VAL A 207 19.51 8.56 6.37
C VAL A 207 20.59 7.78 7.09
N TRP A 208 20.29 6.54 7.44
CA TRP A 208 21.17 5.65 8.17
C TRP A 208 21.06 4.23 7.65
N GLU A 209 22.22 3.63 7.42
CA GLU A 209 22.45 2.25 7.03
C GLU A 209 23.18 1.58 8.22
N PRO A 210 22.53 0.73 9.02
CA PRO A 210 23.20 -0.01 10.09
C PRO A 210 24.24 -0.97 9.48
N GLU A 211 25.38 -1.16 10.14
CA GLU A 211 26.34 -2.21 9.77
C GLU A 211 26.37 -3.28 10.89
N ASN A 212 26.52 -4.56 10.51
CA ASN A 212 26.61 -5.69 11.45
C ASN A 212 27.81 -5.58 12.41
N GLU A 213 28.94 -5.01 11.95
CA GLU A 213 30.19 -4.92 12.72
C GLU A 213 30.05 -4.14 14.05
N ASP A 214 29.00 -3.30 14.15
CA ASP A 214 28.72 -2.44 15.31
C ASP A 214 27.89 -3.13 16.42
N LEU A 215 27.34 -4.33 16.15
CA LEU A 215 26.54 -5.12 17.09
C LEU A 215 27.16 -6.49 17.44
N ASP A 216 28.36 -6.77 16.91
CA ASP A 216 29.06 -8.06 16.93
C ASP A 216 29.58 -8.58 18.32
N GLU A 217 29.14 -8.04 19.45
CA GLU A 217 29.49 -8.61 20.77
C GLU A 217 28.62 -9.83 21.11
N TRP A 218 28.87 -10.95 20.39
CA TRP A 218 28.26 -12.27 20.64
C TRP A 218 28.15 -12.56 22.16
N ASN A 219 26.92 -12.77 22.64
CA ASN A 219 26.53 -13.07 24.03
C ASN A 219 26.37 -11.88 25.01
N ALA A 220 26.14 -10.66 24.52
CA ALA A 220 25.68 -9.55 25.36
C ALA A 220 24.54 -8.77 24.67
N MET A 221 23.53 -8.38 25.45
CA MET A 221 22.58 -7.34 25.02
C MET A 221 23.39 -6.09 24.68
N THR A 222 23.30 -5.65 23.42
CA THR A 222 24.13 -4.57 22.91
C THR A 222 23.24 -3.47 22.36
N THR A 223 23.50 -2.25 22.81
CA THR A 223 22.87 -1.04 22.28
C THR A 223 23.96 -0.25 21.58
N CYS A 224 23.85 -0.11 20.26
CA CYS A 224 24.78 0.69 19.48
C CYS A 224 24.13 2.01 19.07
N VAL A 225 24.91 3.09 19.20
CA VAL A 225 24.52 4.44 18.77
C VAL A 225 25.30 4.76 17.51
N TYR A 226 24.62 4.71 16.37
CA TYR A 226 25.24 4.81 15.05
C TYR A 226 25.62 6.25 14.65
N GLY A 227 25.21 7.24 15.45
CA GLY A 227 25.64 8.62 15.28
C GLY A 227 24.70 9.63 15.88
N THR A 228 24.99 10.90 15.60
CA THR A 228 24.14 12.04 15.93
C THR A 228 23.82 12.81 14.66
N PHE A 229 22.54 13.03 14.39
CA PHE A 229 22.09 13.82 13.23
C PHE A 229 21.30 15.03 13.70
N ASP A 230 21.57 16.18 13.10
CA ASP A 230 20.81 17.39 13.38
C ASP A 230 19.60 17.45 12.44
N ILE A 231 18.39 17.55 13.02
CA ILE A 231 17.15 17.80 12.28
C ILE A 231 16.44 18.98 12.95
N GLU A 232 16.09 20.02 12.19
CA GLU A 232 15.52 21.26 12.76
C GLU A 232 16.35 21.88 13.91
N GLY A 233 17.66 21.60 13.97
CA GLY A 233 18.54 22.07 15.05
C GLY A 233 18.54 21.21 16.33
N THR A 234 17.81 20.10 16.36
CA THR A 234 17.89 19.08 17.41
C THR A 234 18.83 17.96 16.97
N SER A 235 19.87 17.68 17.75
CA SER A 235 20.71 16.50 17.54
C SER A 235 20.00 15.25 18.06
N ILE A 236 19.90 14.20 17.24
CA ILE A 236 19.23 12.94 17.54
C ILE A 236 20.21 11.78 17.44
N PHE A 237 20.20 10.90 18.43
CA PHE A 237 20.80 9.57 18.39
C PHE A 237 19.95 8.61 17.60
N LEU A 238 20.59 7.87 16.70
CA LEU A 238 20.04 6.65 16.10
C LEU A 238 20.60 5.45 16.83
N ILE A 239 19.72 4.54 17.21
CA ILE A 239 20.00 3.44 18.13
C ILE A 239 19.56 2.14 17.47
N ALA A 240 20.44 1.15 17.43
CA ALA A 240 20.06 -0.25 17.24
C ALA A 240 20.26 -1.02 18.55
N MET A 241 19.38 -1.97 18.82
CA MET A 241 19.32 -2.74 20.05
C MET A 241 19.25 -4.22 19.70
N ASP A 242 20.38 -4.91 19.83
CA ASP A 242 20.42 -6.37 19.86
C ASP A 242 20.14 -6.83 21.29
N MET A 243 18.89 -7.20 21.56
CA MET A 243 18.39 -7.61 22.86
C MET A 243 18.50 -9.13 23.07
N THR A 244 18.63 -9.90 22.00
CA THR A 244 18.84 -11.36 22.07
C THR A 244 20.31 -11.72 22.24
N GLY A 245 21.22 -10.83 21.82
CA GLY A 245 22.67 -10.96 21.88
C GLY A 245 23.23 -11.98 20.88
N ASP A 246 22.50 -12.22 19.79
CA ASP A 246 22.88 -13.16 18.73
C ASP A 246 23.62 -12.50 17.55
N GLY A 247 23.67 -11.15 17.53
CA GLY A 247 24.32 -10.36 16.48
C GLY A 247 23.56 -10.31 15.16
N MET A 248 22.35 -10.87 15.09
CA MET A 248 21.46 -10.78 13.93
C MET A 248 20.30 -9.85 14.25
N VAL A 249 19.42 -9.59 13.29
CA VAL A 249 18.13 -8.97 13.59
C VAL A 249 17.15 -10.07 13.93
N SER A 250 16.52 -9.98 15.09
CA SER A 250 15.61 -11.01 15.58
C SER A 250 14.45 -10.40 16.38
N ALA A 251 13.44 -11.22 16.66
CA ALA A 251 12.36 -10.79 17.53
C ALA A 251 12.90 -10.32 18.90
N PHE A 252 12.35 -9.23 19.42
CA PHE A 252 12.76 -8.47 20.61
C PHE A 252 13.92 -7.49 20.43
N ASP A 253 14.62 -7.53 19.31
CA ASP A 253 15.57 -6.48 18.96
C ASP A 253 14.82 -5.19 18.63
N GLY A 254 15.53 -4.09 18.42
CA GLY A 254 14.86 -2.85 18.09
C GLY A 254 15.71 -1.77 17.47
N LEU A 255 14.99 -0.79 16.95
CA LEU A 255 15.51 0.47 16.44
C LEU A 255 14.97 1.61 17.27
N GLY A 256 15.71 2.69 17.38
CA GLY A 256 15.27 3.83 18.15
C GLY A 256 15.85 5.15 17.70
N ILE A 257 15.09 6.20 17.97
CA ILE A 257 15.56 7.58 17.91
C ILE A 257 15.38 8.23 19.28
N SER A 258 16.37 9.02 19.70
CA SER A 258 16.30 9.76 20.96
C SER A 258 17.09 11.07 20.84
N PRO A 259 16.62 12.21 21.36
CA PRO A 259 17.37 13.45 21.27
C PRO A 259 18.63 13.36 22.16
N VAL A 260 19.72 13.99 21.74
CA VAL A 260 20.99 14.04 22.48
C VAL A 260 20.89 14.91 23.75
N GLY A 261 19.77 15.63 23.91
CA GLY A 261 19.48 16.53 25.02
C GLY A 261 18.01 16.48 25.45
N ASP A 262 17.38 17.65 25.58
CA ASP A 262 16.22 17.81 26.46
C ASP A 262 14.87 17.38 25.83
N SER A 263 14.69 17.45 24.50
CA SER A 263 13.51 16.92 23.76
C SER A 263 13.62 17.07 22.23
N PHE A 264 12.68 16.45 21.48
CA PHE A 264 12.38 16.84 20.10
C PHE A 264 11.72 18.22 20.04
N GLU A 265 11.75 18.87 18.86
CA GLU A 265 11.02 20.12 18.64
C GLU A 265 9.50 19.87 18.61
N ALA A 266 8.74 20.54 19.48
CA ALA A 266 7.29 20.39 19.50
C ALA A 266 6.63 21.02 18.27
N GLY A 267 5.56 20.37 17.79
CA GLY A 267 4.82 20.83 16.62
C GLY A 267 5.50 20.50 15.28
N VAL A 268 6.61 19.76 15.31
CA VAL A 268 7.26 19.20 14.13
C VAL A 268 6.74 17.78 13.92
N GLU A 269 6.23 17.53 12.71
CA GLU A 269 5.88 16.18 12.28
C GLU A 269 7.14 15.49 11.75
N TYR A 270 7.50 14.39 12.38
CA TYR A 270 8.60 13.54 11.98
C TYR A 270 8.05 12.31 11.25
N ARG A 271 8.64 11.97 10.11
CA ARG A 271 8.35 10.76 9.34
C ARG A 271 9.55 9.84 9.38
N MET A 272 9.38 8.64 9.91
CA MET A 272 10.38 7.57 9.86
C MET A 272 9.98 6.56 8.79
N VAL A 273 10.94 6.18 7.94
CA VAL A 273 10.76 5.12 6.95
C VAL A 273 11.87 4.10 7.10
N ILE A 274 11.51 2.82 7.20
CA ILE A 274 12.45 1.69 7.17
C ILE A 274 12.28 0.97 5.85
N LEU A 275 13.38 0.85 5.11
CA LEU A 275 13.45 0.21 3.80
C LEU A 275 14.30 -1.05 3.90
N TYR A 276 13.86 -2.11 3.24
CA TYR A 276 14.69 -3.26 2.92
C TYR A 276 15.47 -2.97 1.64
N GLU A 277 16.79 -2.88 1.73
CA GLU A 277 17.62 -2.51 0.58
C GLU A 277 17.56 -3.51 -0.59
N PRO A 278 17.57 -4.84 -0.37
CA PRO A 278 17.59 -5.80 -1.47
C PRO A 278 16.39 -5.66 -2.41
N THR A 279 15.19 -5.44 -1.88
CA THR A 279 13.94 -5.38 -2.67
C THR A 279 13.38 -3.96 -2.81
N GLN A 280 13.89 -3.00 -2.02
CA GLN A 280 13.35 -1.64 -1.85
C GLN A 280 11.95 -1.62 -1.23
N GLU A 281 11.54 -2.70 -0.56
CA GLU A 281 10.28 -2.76 0.17
C GLU A 281 10.30 -1.81 1.39
N VAL A 282 9.14 -1.22 1.69
CA VAL A 282 8.96 -0.35 2.86
C VAL A 282 8.33 -1.17 3.97
N PHE A 283 9.10 -1.51 5.01
CA PHE A 283 8.54 -2.22 6.15
C PHE A 283 7.86 -1.32 7.17
N GLU A 284 8.31 -0.07 7.29
CA GLU A 284 7.71 0.89 8.21
C GLU A 284 7.65 2.27 7.57
N ASP A 285 6.50 2.95 7.70
CA ASP A 285 6.28 4.32 7.26
C ASP A 285 5.36 5.03 8.27
N SER A 286 5.98 5.49 9.36
CA SER A 286 5.27 6.09 10.48
C SER A 286 5.53 7.59 10.58
N THR A 287 4.46 8.34 10.88
CA THR A 287 4.56 9.74 11.26
C THR A 287 4.23 9.93 12.74
N PHE A 288 5.01 10.76 13.41
CA PHE A 288 4.82 11.09 14.82
C PHE A 288 5.11 12.56 15.08
N GLU A 289 4.39 13.11 16.05
CA GLU A 289 4.54 14.48 16.54
C GLU A 289 4.74 14.40 18.06
N PHE A 290 5.74 15.11 18.57
CA PHE A 290 5.99 15.17 20.01
C PHE A 290 5.30 16.39 20.59
N ASP A 291 4.26 16.17 21.39
CA ASP A 291 3.63 17.22 22.18
C ASP A 291 4.46 17.48 23.45
N LEU A 292 5.08 18.66 23.56
CA LEU A 292 5.72 19.07 24.80
C LEU A 292 4.65 19.43 25.85
N VAL A 293 4.54 18.59 26.87
CA VAL A 293 3.68 18.84 28.03
C VAL A 293 4.49 19.53 29.12
N THR A 294 4.09 20.74 29.53
CA THR A 294 4.71 21.41 30.68
C THR A 294 4.56 20.52 31.92
N PRO A 295 5.68 20.07 32.53
CA PRO A 295 5.64 19.32 33.78
C PRO A 295 4.98 20.17 34.89
N THR A 296 4.50 19.51 35.93
CA THR A 296 4.00 20.19 37.13
C THR A 296 4.82 19.79 38.33
N ALA A 297 5.04 20.75 39.23
CA ALA A 297 5.64 20.47 40.51
C ALA A 297 4.89 21.15 41.66
N SER A 298 4.96 20.55 42.85
CA SER A 298 4.56 21.22 44.09
C SER A 298 5.77 21.89 44.73
N LEU A 299 5.59 23.08 45.30
CA LEU A 299 6.64 23.79 46.03
C LEU A 299 6.29 23.88 47.52
N THR A 300 7.32 23.91 48.36
CA THR A 300 7.19 24.25 49.78
C THR A 300 8.26 25.24 50.17
N GLU A 301 7.83 26.42 50.64
CA GLU A 301 8.69 27.46 51.15
C GLU A 301 8.94 27.37 52.66
N VAL A 302 10.16 27.70 53.06
CA VAL A 302 10.57 27.84 54.46
C VAL A 302 11.39 29.11 54.59
N ALA A 303 10.95 30.03 55.44
CA ALA A 303 11.73 31.22 55.78
C ALA A 303 13.07 30.82 56.40
N ILE A 304 14.15 31.43 55.93
CA ILE A 304 15.51 31.25 56.44
C ILE A 304 16.10 32.60 56.82
N THR A 305 17.25 32.59 57.50
CA THR A 305 18.00 33.83 57.73
C THR A 305 18.29 34.49 56.39
N ASP A 306 17.88 35.74 56.24
CA ASP A 306 18.11 36.59 55.07
C ASP A 306 17.45 36.09 53.77
N GLY A 307 16.38 35.29 53.85
CA GLY A 307 15.61 34.92 52.65
C GLY A 307 14.64 33.75 52.80
N VAL A 308 14.43 33.04 51.70
CA VAL A 308 13.52 31.89 51.61
C VAL A 308 14.22 30.69 50.98
N LYS A 309 13.96 29.50 51.53
CA LYS A 309 14.30 28.21 50.93
C LYS A 309 13.03 27.64 50.30
N VAL A 310 13.07 27.31 49.02
CA VAL A 310 11.95 26.69 48.29
C VAL A 310 12.36 25.29 47.87
N SER A 311 11.64 24.29 48.38
CA SER A 311 11.93 22.88 48.07
C SER A 311 10.88 22.34 47.10
N PHE A 312 11.32 21.51 46.17
CA PHE A 312 10.47 20.76 45.26
C PHE A 312 9.84 19.57 46.00
N GLY A 313 8.54 19.40 45.83
CA GLY A 313 7.79 18.23 46.24
C GLY A 313 7.66 17.23 45.09
N ALA A 314 6.45 16.72 44.84
CA ALA A 314 6.22 15.86 43.68
C ALA A 314 6.44 16.63 42.37
N VAL A 315 7.11 15.99 41.42
CA VAL A 315 7.34 16.44 40.04
C VAL A 315 6.70 15.41 39.12
N SER A 316 5.97 15.83 38.08
CA SER A 316 5.15 14.93 37.25
C SER A 316 5.92 14.07 36.24
N SER A 317 7.15 14.47 35.93
CA SER A 317 8.07 13.79 35.00
C SER A 317 9.51 14.17 35.36
N ASP A 318 10.49 13.53 34.74
CA ASP A 318 11.88 13.96 34.87
C ASP A 318 12.07 15.31 34.18
N VAL A 319 12.77 16.23 34.85
CA VAL A 319 13.00 17.61 34.37
C VAL A 319 14.46 17.95 34.63
N SER A 320 15.20 18.27 33.57
CA SER A 320 16.59 18.72 33.72
C SER A 320 16.63 20.09 34.39
N TRP A 321 17.63 20.33 35.24
CA TRP A 321 17.86 21.68 35.76
C TRP A 321 18.20 22.69 34.65
N THR A 322 18.70 22.24 33.50
CA THR A 322 18.97 23.11 32.33
C THR A 322 17.70 23.69 31.72
N ASP A 323 16.57 23.00 31.87
CA ASP A 323 15.27 23.39 31.32
C ASP A 323 14.46 24.26 32.27
N VAL A 324 15.03 24.61 33.42
CA VAL A 324 14.32 25.35 34.46
C VAL A 324 14.84 26.75 34.55
N SER A 325 13.91 27.69 34.49
CA SER A 325 14.12 29.07 34.83
C SER A 325 13.42 29.40 36.14
N ILE A 326 14.11 30.11 37.04
CA ILE A 326 13.52 30.58 38.30
C ILE A 326 13.29 32.08 38.20
N ALA A 327 12.07 32.52 38.45
CA ALA A 327 11.71 33.93 38.49
C ALA A 327 11.17 34.33 39.87
N LEU A 328 11.45 35.57 40.26
CA LEU A 328 10.93 36.21 41.46
C LEU A 328 10.31 37.55 41.07
N SER A 329 9.08 37.79 41.52
CA SER A 329 8.36 39.05 41.32
C SER A 329 7.92 39.68 42.64
N ASP A 330 7.90 41.01 42.70
CA ASP A 330 7.25 41.78 43.77
C ASP A 330 5.89 42.38 43.35
N GLY A 331 5.35 41.92 42.21
CA GLY A 331 4.13 42.42 41.57
C GLY A 331 4.35 43.62 40.64
N THR A 332 5.54 44.24 40.65
CA THR A 332 5.91 45.34 39.75
C THR A 332 7.16 45.06 38.93
N ASP A 333 8.18 44.51 39.58
CA ASP A 333 9.44 44.11 38.99
C ASP A 333 9.53 42.57 38.95
N VAL A 334 10.33 42.06 38.02
CA VAL A 334 10.64 40.63 37.90
C VAL A 334 12.13 40.48 37.70
N VAL A 335 12.71 39.52 38.40
CA VAL A 335 14.08 39.05 38.18
C VAL A 335 14.03 37.56 37.85
N MET A 336 14.87 37.12 36.91
CA MET A 336 14.86 35.76 36.40
C MET A 336 16.29 35.24 36.28
N TRP A 337 16.48 34.00 36.69
CA TRP A 337 17.71 33.24 36.51
C TRP A 337 17.46 32.16 35.47
N THR A 338 18.06 32.34 34.29
CA THR A 338 18.02 31.43 33.15
C THR A 338 19.38 30.72 32.99
N ASN A 339 19.47 29.74 32.10
CA ASN A 339 20.71 29.00 31.80
C ASN A 339 21.32 28.34 33.05
N ILE A 340 20.49 27.64 33.84
CA ILE A 340 20.96 26.89 35.01
C ILE A 340 21.76 25.68 34.50
N THR A 341 23.08 25.80 34.43
CA THR A 341 23.92 24.70 33.92
C THR A 341 23.94 23.50 34.87
N SER A 342 23.67 22.30 34.36
CA SER A 342 23.74 21.02 35.10
C SER A 342 25.18 20.56 35.36
N ALA A 343 26.18 21.07 34.63
CA ALA A 343 27.60 20.73 34.84
C ALA A 343 28.08 21.00 36.28
N ASP A 344 27.46 21.94 36.99
CA ASP A 344 27.76 22.23 38.39
C ASP A 344 26.93 21.39 39.38
N LEU A 345 25.91 20.67 38.91
CA LEU A 345 24.96 19.86 39.68
C LEU A 345 25.19 18.35 39.52
N ILE A 346 25.84 17.91 38.43
CA ILE A 346 26.21 16.49 38.20
C ILE A 346 27.59 16.20 38.84
N ASP A 347 27.69 16.31 40.17
CA ASP A 347 28.91 15.96 40.91
C ASP A 347 28.73 14.72 41.82
N GLY A 348 27.55 14.09 41.78
CA GLY A 348 27.18 12.91 42.57
C GLY A 348 27.08 13.19 44.08
N VAL A 349 27.08 14.46 44.51
CA VAL A 349 27.04 14.88 45.91
C VAL A 349 26.13 16.11 46.09
N ALA A 350 25.42 16.21 47.20
CA ALA A 350 24.59 17.38 47.49
C ALA A 350 25.43 18.66 47.76
N THR A 351 25.75 19.44 46.72
CA THR A 351 26.51 20.69 46.83
C THR A 351 25.63 21.91 46.53
N LEU A 352 25.63 22.92 47.41
CA LEU A 352 24.93 24.19 47.16
C LEU A 352 25.74 25.03 46.15
N LYS A 353 25.15 25.33 44.99
CA LYS A 353 25.75 26.12 43.91
C LYS A 353 25.09 27.49 43.79
N ASN A 354 25.88 28.52 43.51
CA ASN A 354 25.42 29.90 43.41
C ASN A 354 25.32 30.30 41.94
N TYR A 355 24.17 30.81 41.53
CA TYR A 355 23.85 31.18 40.15
C TYR A 355 23.77 32.70 39.95
N GLY A 356 24.32 33.45 40.89
CA GLY A 356 24.54 34.89 40.78
C GLY A 356 23.49 35.75 41.45
N VAL A 357 23.67 37.06 41.26
CA VAL A 357 22.84 38.12 41.84
C VAL A 357 21.93 38.68 40.75
N GLY A 358 20.64 38.72 41.04
CA GLY A 358 19.63 39.40 40.26
C GLY A 358 19.14 40.68 40.97
N ILE A 359 18.61 41.64 40.21
CA ILE A 359 18.10 42.91 40.72
C ILE A 359 16.58 42.96 40.59
N LEU A 360 15.86 42.99 41.72
CA LEU A 360 14.42 43.13 41.79
C LEU A 360 14.04 44.52 42.33
N GLY A 361 13.63 45.46 41.47
CA GLY A 361 13.26 46.81 41.92
C GLY A 361 14.38 47.57 42.67
N GLY A 362 15.65 47.19 42.44
CA GLY A 362 16.82 47.70 43.15
C GLY A 362 17.27 46.87 44.36
N LEU A 363 16.56 45.80 44.73
CA LEU A 363 16.97 44.81 45.71
C LEU A 363 17.91 43.78 45.05
N GLU A 364 19.11 43.60 45.60
CA GLU A 364 20.02 42.51 45.20
C GLU A 364 19.55 41.20 45.82
N VAL A 365 19.16 40.24 44.98
CA VAL A 365 18.74 38.90 45.37
C VAL A 365 19.74 37.90 44.81
N THR A 366 20.28 37.03 45.66
CA THR A 366 21.18 35.95 45.25
C THR A 366 20.40 34.64 45.15
N MET A 367 20.56 33.92 44.05
CA MET A 367 20.01 32.57 43.89
C MET A 367 21.09 31.50 44.10
N SER A 368 20.72 30.46 44.84
CA SER A 368 21.52 29.23 44.92
C SER A 368 20.65 27.99 44.85
N ILE A 369 21.17 26.90 44.29
CA ILE A 369 20.47 25.63 44.08
C ILE A 369 21.22 24.52 44.80
N MET A 370 20.48 23.57 45.36
CA MET A 370 21.00 22.30 45.84
C MET A 370 20.18 21.18 45.21
N ASP A 371 20.82 20.45 44.32
CA ASP A 371 20.43 19.11 43.90
C ASP A 371 20.96 18.12 44.96
N LEU A 372 20.06 17.36 45.60
CA LEU A 372 20.43 16.42 46.66
C LEU A 372 20.98 15.11 46.11
N SER A 373 20.57 14.74 44.90
CA SER A 373 20.98 13.51 44.21
C SER A 373 22.29 13.71 43.45
N GLY A 374 22.57 14.95 43.03
CA GLY A 374 23.73 15.31 42.23
C GLY A 374 23.68 14.70 40.83
N ASN A 375 22.47 14.56 40.27
CA ASN A 375 22.20 13.95 38.97
C ASN A 375 21.83 14.96 37.89
N GLY A 376 21.72 16.25 38.24
CA GLY A 376 21.36 17.31 37.30
C GLY A 376 19.87 17.36 36.95
N VAL A 377 19.02 16.59 37.64
CA VAL A 377 17.56 16.53 37.42
C VAL A 377 16.84 17.12 38.63
N VAL A 378 15.70 17.78 38.43
CA VAL A 378 14.84 18.27 39.52
C VAL A 378 14.14 17.08 40.19
N ASN A 379 14.51 16.79 41.43
CA ASN A 379 13.91 15.72 42.21
C ASN A 379 13.16 16.23 43.44
N MET A 380 12.29 15.36 43.97
CA MET A 380 11.62 15.63 45.23
C MET A 380 12.65 15.81 46.35
N GLY A 381 12.60 16.98 47.01
CA GLY A 381 13.50 17.36 48.08
C GLY A 381 14.61 18.33 47.66
N ASP A 382 14.90 18.42 46.37
CA ASP A 382 15.80 19.44 45.85
C ASP A 382 15.25 20.83 46.14
N TYR A 383 16.13 21.82 46.18
CA TYR A 383 15.69 23.15 46.56
C TYR A 383 16.57 24.25 46.00
N PHE A 384 16.00 25.44 45.91
CA PHE A 384 16.74 26.68 45.72
C PHE A 384 16.52 27.63 46.90
N LYS A 385 17.43 28.59 47.03
CA LYS A 385 17.36 29.67 48.01
C LYS A 385 17.44 31.00 47.30
N LEU A 386 16.58 31.92 47.72
CA LEU A 386 16.62 33.31 47.34
C LEU A 386 16.98 34.11 48.59
N THR A 387 18.15 34.74 48.59
CA THR A 387 18.64 35.51 49.74
C THR A 387 18.91 36.96 49.36
N ALA A 388 18.54 37.89 50.23
CA ALA A 388 18.74 39.32 50.03
C ALA A 388 19.09 39.99 51.36
N VAL A 389 19.52 41.26 51.32
CA VAL A 389 19.83 42.01 52.56
C VAL A 389 18.59 42.09 53.48
N SER A 390 17.41 42.31 52.90
CA SER A 390 16.13 42.18 53.59
C SER A 390 14.99 42.17 52.56
N PHE A 391 14.12 41.18 52.61
CA PHE A 391 12.83 41.25 51.94
C PHE A 391 11.89 42.18 52.73
N SER A 392 11.00 42.87 52.04
CA SER A 392 10.08 43.81 52.68
C SER A 392 8.87 43.06 53.21
N ALA A 393 8.61 43.11 54.51
CA ALA A 393 7.42 42.52 55.13
C ALA A 393 6.07 43.12 54.68
N ALA A 394 6.10 44.20 53.88
CA ALA A 394 4.92 44.84 53.30
C ALA A 394 4.65 44.40 51.85
N VAL A 395 5.50 43.52 51.29
CA VAL A 395 5.44 43.04 49.91
C VAL A 395 5.23 41.53 49.95
N ASP A 396 4.27 41.06 49.16
CA ASP A 396 4.12 39.65 48.86
C ASP A 396 4.91 39.36 47.58
N TYR A 397 5.83 38.42 47.66
CA TYR A 397 6.69 38.02 46.56
C TYR A 397 6.15 36.74 45.95
N GLU A 398 6.15 36.67 44.62
CA GLU A 398 5.78 35.48 43.86
C GLU A 398 7.04 34.85 43.25
N ILE A 399 7.20 33.56 43.49
CA ILE A 399 8.25 32.72 42.94
C ILE A 399 7.61 31.87 41.85
N MET A 400 8.20 31.86 40.67
CA MET A 400 7.76 31.07 39.53
C MET A 400 8.89 30.16 39.07
N VAL A 401 8.56 28.91 38.80
CA VAL A 401 9.43 27.94 38.16
C VAL A 401 8.86 27.70 36.77
N ILE A 402 9.64 28.05 35.76
CA ILE A 402 9.25 28.03 34.35
C ILE A 402 10.01 26.90 33.66
N TYR A 403 9.30 26.06 32.92
CA TYR A 403 9.89 25.02 32.08
C TYR A 403 10.15 25.62 30.70
N GLU A 404 11.42 25.90 30.42
CA GLU A 404 11.87 26.62 29.23
C GLU A 404 11.41 25.99 27.91
N PRO A 405 11.40 24.64 27.73
CA PRO A 405 10.97 24.03 26.47
C PRO A 405 9.54 24.37 26.04
N THR A 406 8.65 24.70 26.99
CA THR A 406 7.27 25.10 26.69
C THR A 406 6.95 26.56 27.02
N ASP A 407 7.92 27.29 27.60
CA ASP A 407 7.70 28.55 28.33
C ASP A 407 6.56 28.46 29.39
N GLY A 408 6.22 27.24 29.82
CA GLY A 408 5.10 26.95 30.69
C GLY A 408 5.43 27.11 32.17
N LEU A 409 4.42 27.50 32.97
CA LEU A 409 4.56 27.58 34.43
C LEU A 409 4.50 26.18 35.04
N MET A 410 5.64 25.68 35.52
CA MET A 410 5.75 24.37 36.17
C MET A 410 5.18 24.41 37.60
N ALA A 411 5.49 25.48 38.34
CA ALA A 411 5.00 25.70 39.69
C ALA A 411 5.16 27.17 40.12
N SER A 412 4.36 27.60 41.09
CA SER A 412 4.58 28.88 41.78
C SER A 412 4.36 28.77 43.28
N ALA A 413 4.99 29.68 44.02
CA ALA A 413 4.83 29.83 45.47
C ALA A 413 4.87 31.31 45.83
N THR A 414 4.23 31.69 46.93
CA THR A 414 4.23 33.08 47.41
C THR A 414 4.74 33.15 48.83
N PHE A 415 5.54 34.17 49.15
CA PHE A 415 5.97 34.43 50.52
C PHE A 415 5.95 35.92 50.84
N SER A 416 5.69 36.26 52.10
CA SER A 416 5.82 37.63 52.60
C SER A 416 7.23 37.83 53.20
N GLY A 417 7.81 39.01 52.99
CA GLY A 417 9.20 39.34 53.34
C GLY A 417 9.56 39.49 54.81
#